data_AF-A0A9P9P3L0-F1
#
_entry.id   AF-A0A9P9P3L0-F1
#
_cell.length_a   1.000
_cell.length_b   1.000
_cell.length_c   1.000
_cell.angle_alpha   90.00
_cell.angle_beta   90.00
_cell.angle_gamma   90.00
#
_symmetry.space_group_name_H-M   'P 1'
#
loop_
_entity.id
_entity.type
_entity.pdbx_description
1 polymer ?
#
loop_
_entity_poly.entity_id
_entity_poly.type
_entity_poly.pdbx_seq_one_letter_code
_entity_poly.pdbx_strand_id
1 'polypeptide(L)'
;SNFANVVFLTEQIRQAEDPAFQDLLQRARSATLTEDDVATLNMCTTENRITNGETPPERAIIRLNRIREEVHLVHLRAFTKKRGQRI
;
A
#
# COMPACT_ATOMS: atom_id res chain seq x y z
N SER A 1 10.99 -28.86 16.42
CA SER A 1 9.78 -28.60 15.62
C SER A 1 10.20 -27.97 14.30
N ASN A 2 10.32 -28.75 13.22
CA ASN A 2 10.71 -28.24 11.91
C ASN A 2 9.45 -27.90 11.11
N PHE A 3 9.27 -26.64 10.75
CA PHE A 3 8.26 -26.24 9.77
C PHE A 3 8.79 -26.59 8.37
N ALA A 4 8.40 -27.76 7.86
CA ALA A 4 8.87 -28.28 6.57
C ALA A 4 8.23 -27.58 5.35
N ASN A 5 7.20 -26.76 5.54
CA ASN A 5 6.58 -25.95 4.50
C ASN A 5 6.10 -24.62 5.09
N VAL A 6 6.94 -23.59 4.98
CA VAL A 6 6.52 -22.21 5.20
C VAL A 6 6.01 -21.69 3.86
N VAL A 7 4.69 -21.75 3.65
CA VAL A 7 4.09 -21.02 2.53
C VAL A 7 4.06 -19.55 2.94
N PHE A 8 4.96 -18.73 2.38
CA PHE A 8 4.91 -17.26 2.51
C PHE A 8 3.70 -16.73 1.73
N LEU A 9 2.52 -16.84 2.35
CA LEU A 9 1.20 -16.53 1.81
C LEU A 9 0.85 -15.03 1.84
N THR A 10 1.76 -14.14 1.45
CA THR A 10 1.45 -12.69 1.54
C THR A 10 1.70 -11.86 0.30
N GLU A 11 2.46 -12.32 -0.70
CA GLU A 11 2.86 -11.43 -1.81
C GLU A 11 2.69 -12.03 -3.22
N GLN A 12 2.64 -13.36 -3.37
CA GLN A 12 2.87 -14.00 -4.67
C GLN A 12 1.66 -14.09 -5.62
N ILE A 13 0.41 -14.02 -5.14
CA ILE A 13 -0.74 -14.21 -6.03
C ILE A 13 -0.91 -13.04 -7.00
N ARG A 14 -0.71 -11.81 -6.53
CA ARG A 14 -0.79 -10.60 -7.39
C ARG A 14 0.47 -10.40 -8.24
N GLN A 15 1.60 -10.92 -7.76
CA GLN A 15 2.90 -10.80 -8.42
C GLN A 15 3.01 -11.70 -9.66
N ALA A 16 2.40 -12.90 -9.68
CA ALA A 16 2.48 -13.80 -10.84
C ALA A 16 1.85 -13.22 -12.12
N GLU A 17 0.89 -12.30 -11.97
CA GLU A 17 0.17 -11.66 -13.07
C GLU A 17 0.81 -10.32 -13.50
N ASP A 18 1.82 -9.83 -12.77
CA ASP A 18 2.53 -8.57 -13.06
C ASP A 18 4.05 -8.73 -12.96
N PRO A 19 4.70 -9.28 -14.01
CA PRO A 19 6.15 -9.49 -14.04
C PRO A 19 6.95 -8.19 -13.93
N ALA A 20 6.43 -7.08 -14.47
CA ALA A 20 7.11 -5.80 -14.41
C ALA A 20 7.20 -5.28 -12.96
N PHE A 21 6.12 -5.43 -12.19
CA PHE A 21 6.12 -5.09 -10.77
C PHE A 21 6.99 -6.05 -9.93
N GLN A 22 7.04 -7.34 -10.29
CA GLN A 22 7.96 -8.29 -9.65
C GLN A 22 9.42 -7.86 -9.79
N ASP A 23 9.85 -7.53 -11.01
CA ASP A 23 11.21 -7.10 -11.30
C ASP A 23 11.57 -5.82 -10.55
N LEU A 24 10.64 -4.86 -10.51
CA LEU A 24 10.77 -3.62 -9.74
C LEU A 24 10.95 -3.90 -8.24
N LEU A 25 10.13 -4.79 -7.67
CA LEU A 25 10.23 -5.19 -6.26
C LEU A 25 11.54 -5.90 -5.96
N GLN A 26 12.02 -6.75 -6.87
CA GLN A 26 13.30 -7.43 -6.71
C GLN A 26 14.44 -6.41 -6.68
N ARG A 27 14.45 -5.44 -7.61
CA ARG A 27 15.44 -4.35 -7.62
C ARG A 27 15.36 -3.48 -6.37
N ALA A 28 14.15 -3.18 -5.88
CA ALA A 28 13.96 -2.47 -4.62
C ALA A 28 14.61 -3.20 -3.44
N ARG A 29 14.41 -4.53 -3.35
CA ARG A 29 14.95 -5.37 -2.28
C ARG A 29 16.47 -5.51 -2.34
N SER A 30 17.05 -5.55 -3.54
CA SER A 30 18.51 -5.58 -3.73
C SER A 30 19.17 -4.20 -3.67
N ALA A 31 18.42 -3.14 -3.41
CA ALA A 31 18.90 -1.75 -3.42
C ALA A 31 19.54 -1.32 -4.76
N THR A 32 18.97 -1.80 -5.88
CA THR A 32 19.45 -1.54 -7.25
C THR A 32 18.36 -0.88 -8.10
N LEU A 33 17.57 0.03 -7.52
CA LEU A 33 16.58 0.80 -8.26
C LEU A 33 17.26 1.75 -9.26
N THR A 34 16.69 1.83 -10.47
CA THR A 34 17.13 2.78 -11.49
C THR A 34 16.33 4.09 -11.43
N GLU A 35 16.77 5.10 -12.18
CA GLU A 35 15.99 6.34 -12.34
C GLU A 35 14.63 6.07 -13.01
N ASP A 36 14.59 5.16 -13.98
CA ASP A 36 13.35 4.75 -14.65
C ASP A 36 12.38 4.05 -13.69
N ASP A 37 12.89 3.24 -12.77
CA ASP A 37 12.09 2.61 -11.72
C ASP A 37 11.44 3.67 -10.82
N VAL A 38 12.21 4.70 -10.43
CA VAL A 38 11.71 5.82 -9.61
C VAL A 38 10.69 6.65 -10.38
N ALA A 39 10.94 6.94 -11.66
CA ALA A 39 9.99 7.63 -12.52
C ALA A 39 8.66 6.86 -12.62
N THR A 40 8.73 5.55 -12.81
CA THR A 40 7.57 4.65 -12.85
C THR A 40 6.78 4.69 -11.55
N LEU A 41 7.46 4.61 -10.40
CA LEU A 41 6.83 4.71 -9.08
C LEU A 41 6.16 6.06 -8.86
N ASN A 42 6.77 7.15 -9.32
CA ASN A 42 6.22 8.49 -9.21
C ASN A 42 4.93 8.66 -10.04
N MET A 43 4.81 8.01 -11.20
CA MET A 43 3.54 7.99 -11.95
C MET A 43 2.42 7.27 -11.20
N CYS A 44 2.76 6.34 -10.31
CA CYS A 44 1.81 5.55 -9.54
C CYS A 44 1.30 6.25 -8.27
N THR A 45 1.65 7.51 -8.01
CA THR A 45 1.16 8.25 -6.84
C THR A 45 -0.36 8.45 -6.91
N THR A 46 -0.99 8.59 -5.73
CA THR A 46 -2.42 8.88 -5.61
C THR A 46 -2.83 10.07 -6.46
N GLU A 47 -2.05 11.15 -6.45
CA GLU A 47 -2.30 12.37 -7.23
C GLU A 47 -2.31 12.08 -8.73
N ASN A 48 -1.27 11.41 -9.24
CA ASN A 48 -1.17 11.08 -10.67
C ASN A 48 -2.29 10.12 -11.12
N ARG A 49 -2.63 9.13 -10.29
CA ARG A 49 -3.75 8.21 -10.57
C ARG A 49 -5.08 8.95 -10.62
N ILE A 50 -5.33 9.89 -9.70
CA ILE A 50 -6.53 10.73 -9.72
C ILE A 50 -6.56 11.59 -10.99
N THR A 51 -5.43 12.20 -11.37
CA THR A 51 -5.31 12.97 -12.63
C THR A 51 -5.61 12.11 -13.86
N ASN A 52 -5.25 10.83 -13.82
CA ASN A 52 -5.55 9.86 -14.89
C ASN A 52 -6.99 9.31 -14.85
N GLY A 53 -7.84 9.80 -13.95
CA GLY A 53 -9.24 9.38 -13.83
C GLY A 53 -9.46 8.08 -13.07
N GLU A 54 -8.43 7.54 -12.42
CA GLU A 54 -8.57 6.41 -11.52
C GLU A 54 -9.16 6.85 -10.17
N THR A 55 -9.84 5.93 -9.49
CA THR A 55 -10.25 6.10 -8.09
C THR A 55 -9.39 5.21 -7.22
N PRO A 56 -8.35 5.74 -6.55
CA PRO A 56 -7.51 4.96 -5.66
C PRO A 56 -8.32 4.36 -4.50
N PRO A 57 -7.91 3.19 -3.97
CA PRO A 57 -8.59 2.60 -2.82
C PRO A 57 -8.52 3.54 -1.61
N GLU A 58 -9.62 3.60 -0.85
CA GLU A 58 -9.72 4.36 0.40
C GLU A 58 -8.97 3.64 1.53
N ARG A 59 -7.65 3.48 1.36
CA ARG A 59 -6.75 2.84 2.32
C ARG A 59 -5.44 3.60 2.35
N ALA A 60 -4.99 3.97 3.55
CA ALA A 60 -3.70 4.57 3.77
C ALA A 60 -2.77 3.62 4.54
N ILE A 61 -1.50 3.58 4.14
CA ILE A 61 -0.42 2.96 4.91
C ILE A 61 0.41 4.10 5.51
N ILE A 62 0.41 4.20 6.85
CA ILE A 62 1.08 5.29 7.57
C ILE A 62 2.28 4.72 8.31
N ARG A 63 3.45 5.30 8.08
CA ARG A 63 4.72 4.82 8.64
C ARG A 63 4.77 4.85 10.17
N LEU A 64 4.25 5.92 10.78
CA LEU A 64 4.32 6.12 12.23
C LEU A 64 3.01 5.71 12.89
N ASN A 65 3.08 4.79 13.86
CA ASN A 65 1.91 4.28 14.57
C ASN A 65 1.11 5.40 15.27
N ARG A 66 1.79 6.37 15.88
CA ARG A 66 1.14 7.53 16.51
C ARG A 66 0.26 8.28 15.51
N ILE A 67 0.79 8.60 14.33
CA ILE A 67 0.04 9.30 13.29
C ILE A 67 -1.10 8.42 12.77
N ARG A 68 -0.84 7.11 12.59
CA ARG A 68 -1.87 6.15 12.18
C ARG A 68 -3.04 6.15 13.16
N GLU A 69 -2.78 6.14 14.46
CA GLU A 69 -3.80 6.15 15.50
C GLU A 69 -4.59 7.46 15.54
N GLU A 70 -3.91 8.60 15.43
CA GLU A 70 -4.57 9.91 15.32
C GLU A 70 -5.52 9.95 14.10
N VAL A 71 -5.04 9.48 12.94
CA VAL A 71 -5.85 9.40 11.71
C VAL A 71 -7.02 8.42 11.86
N HIS A 72 -6.80 7.25 12.48
CA HIS A 72 -7.89 6.29 12.74
C HIS A 72 -8.97 6.89 13.65
N LEU A 73 -8.58 7.60 14.71
CA LEU A 73 -9.51 8.27 15.62
C LEU A 73 -10.34 9.34 14.91
N VAL A 74 -9.72 10.14 14.02
CA VAL A 74 -10.42 11.14 13.21
C VAL A 74 -11.49 10.47 12.33
N HIS A 75 -11.12 9.40 11.62
CA HIS A 75 -12.06 8.67 10.77
C HIS A 75 -13.18 7.99 11.58
N LEU A 76 -12.85 7.38 12.72
CA LEU A 76 -13.85 6.76 13.60
C LEU A 76 -14.85 7.79 14.12
N ARG A 77 -14.38 8.97 14.55
CA ARG A 77 -15.23 10.08 15.01
C ARG A 77 -16.15 10.59 13.91
N ALA A 78 -15.64 10.74 12.69
CA ALA A 78 -16.45 11.14 11.55
C ALA A 78 -17.54 10.09 11.24
N PHE A 79 -17.18 8.81 11.31
CA PHE A 79 -18.10 7.69 11.10
C PHE A 79 -19.21 7.63 12.15
N THR A 80 -18.87 7.72 13.44
CA THR A 80 -19.87 7.68 14.52
C THR A 80 -20.77 8.90 14.50
N LYS A 81 -20.24 10.10 14.22
CA LYS A 81 -21.04 11.32 14.00
C LYS A 81 -22.06 11.13 12.87
N LYS A 82 -21.65 10.54 11.74
CA LYS A 82 -22.54 10.25 10.61
C LYS A 82 -23.66 9.26 10.97
N ARG A 83 -23.40 8.36 11.93
CA ARG A 83 -24.35 7.35 12.42
C ARG A 83 -25.14 7.78 13.67
N GLY A 84 -24.89 8.96 14.23
CA GLY A 84 -25.49 9.39 15.50
C GLY A 84 -25.04 8.57 16.72
N GLN A 85 -23.89 7.90 16.63
CA GLN A 85 -23.30 7.07 17.69
C GLN A 85 -22.20 7.84 18.43
N ARG A 86 -21.86 7.42 19.66
CA ARG A 86 -20.72 7.93 20.42
C ARG A 86 -19.61 6.88 20.47
N ILE A 87 -18.35 7.35 20.55
CA ILE A 87 -17.16 6.52 20.78
C ILE A 87 -16.92 6.45 22.28
#